data_AF-A0A9E1M0Z2-F1
#
_entry.id   AF-A0A9E1M0Z2-F1
#
_cell.length_a   1.000
_cell.length_b   1.000
_cell.length_c   1.000
_cell.angle_alpha   90.00
_cell.angle_beta   90.00
_cell.angle_gamma   90.00
#
_symmetry.space_group_name_H-M   'P 1'
#
loop_
_entity.id
_entity.type
_entity.pdbx_description
1 polymer ?
#
loop_
_entity_poly.entity_id
_entity_poly.type
_entity_poly.pdbx_seq_one_letter_code
_entity_poly.pdbx_strand_id
1 'polypeptide(L)'
;MIRLLIVDDEPLVQVGMKSILDWSSYGIEICAAVSNGSEALLAIEKYRPEIVISDIRMPVMDGLQLLKTCRDRYGDLPVFIMLTSYEDFGYAREAIHYGVDEYMLKLELSPQNLDKVINSTLLKVKNLKQSMNSSVQEQERPNRFFIRLLYGLFENSQQFRIQKDQLAPDIHYEFCVCGYGCILPGTAIHDAGEPPKNLYRSVLAMCQELCGRYFPCNTCFLNRNNFVLLIGLTEEQVKNYKTLITKMLLHIREALYNYFSVSLLMSFGTPAADELETAASFSRARADLFQLHPEQPLVFSDLENTTVSTMTFDFRPFQSSLRQILDEFQFPLFQATVRQMMHTCQEKMEALSPKEVLYTTLDLTMFVFHLLIAAHPAAEQFLSETYAMHKHGYLSAFSAQKTEELLSSLELLLENMEASSVFGGKPQRQNVISQIQEYMQERCTEKLSLNDVASAFGLSPNYLSTLFTKNCGYSFTEYMNHIKIEEAKKLLTTGNLRIYEIAESLGFENAFYFSKVFKKAEGVSPREYQNRKFTDGTD
;
A
#
# COMPACT_ATOMS: atom_id res chain seq x y z
N MET A 1 -13.89 13.95 27.26
CA MET A 1 -14.15 15.38 27.04
C MET A 1 -12.97 15.95 26.26
N ILE A 2 -13.21 16.81 25.28
CA ILE A 2 -12.17 17.45 24.45
C ILE A 2 -11.77 18.76 25.11
N ARG A 3 -10.48 19.06 25.21
CA ARG A 3 -9.98 20.29 25.84
C ARG A 3 -9.66 21.35 24.79
N LEU A 4 -10.20 22.54 25.00
CA LEU A 4 -10.03 23.71 24.15
C LEU A 4 -9.18 24.77 24.87
N LEU A 5 -8.15 25.26 24.19
CA LEU A 5 -7.38 26.44 24.58
C LEU A 5 -7.80 27.63 23.71
N ILE A 6 -8.08 28.78 24.34
CA ILE A 6 -8.36 30.04 23.66
C ILE A 6 -7.16 30.97 23.82
N VAL A 7 -6.67 31.54 22.73
CA VAL A 7 -5.49 32.41 22.71
C VAL A 7 -5.85 33.69 21.96
N ASP A 8 -5.90 34.81 22.66
CA ASP A 8 -6.21 36.11 22.06
C ASP A 8 -5.66 37.21 22.98
N ASP A 9 -5.00 38.22 22.45
CA ASP A 9 -4.42 39.30 23.27
C ASP A 9 -5.47 40.30 23.78
N GLU A 10 -6.71 40.22 23.27
CA GLU A 10 -7.85 41.01 23.72
C GLU A 10 -8.72 40.21 24.75
N PRO A 11 -8.75 40.62 26.04
CA PRO A 11 -9.54 39.91 27.06
C PRO A 11 -11.04 39.85 26.75
N LEU A 12 -11.58 40.87 26.07
CA LEU A 12 -12.99 40.90 25.68
C LEU A 12 -13.32 39.82 24.64
N VAL A 13 -12.40 39.55 23.71
CA VAL A 13 -12.58 38.48 22.70
C VAL A 13 -12.53 37.12 23.38
N GLN A 14 -11.63 36.91 24.34
CA GLN A 14 -11.60 35.67 25.13
C GLN A 14 -12.92 35.43 25.88
N VAL A 15 -13.50 36.47 26.51
CA VAL A 15 -14.78 36.37 27.20
C VAL A 15 -15.93 36.10 26.21
N GLY A 16 -15.95 36.81 25.09
CA GLY A 16 -16.91 36.58 24.01
C GLY A 16 -16.88 35.14 23.52
N MET A 17 -15.68 34.61 23.23
CA MET A 17 -15.47 33.23 22.77
C MET A 17 -15.89 32.18 23.81
N LYS A 18 -15.72 32.46 25.11
CA LYS A 18 -16.22 31.56 26.16
C LYS A 18 -17.76 31.47 26.19
N SER A 19 -18.44 32.53 25.74
CA SER A 19 -19.91 32.68 25.86
C SER A 19 -20.69 32.45 24.56
N ILE A 20 -20.01 32.39 23.41
CA ILE A 20 -20.66 32.34 22.08
C ILE A 20 -21.37 31.00 21.80
N LEU A 21 -20.91 29.91 22.43
CA LEU A 21 -21.48 28.56 22.31
C LEU A 21 -21.57 27.90 23.69
N ASP A 22 -22.51 26.97 23.85
CA ASP A 22 -22.51 26.03 24.97
C ASP A 22 -21.49 24.92 24.71
N TRP A 23 -20.22 25.17 25.01
CA TRP A 23 -19.13 24.22 24.78
C TRP A 23 -19.37 22.83 25.38
N SER A 24 -20.10 22.77 26.50
CA SER A 24 -20.39 21.51 27.19
C SER A 24 -21.31 20.60 26.38
N SER A 25 -22.24 21.15 25.59
CA SER A 25 -23.12 20.37 24.70
C SER A 25 -22.37 19.69 23.56
N TYR A 26 -21.19 20.22 23.18
CA TYR A 26 -20.28 19.63 22.20
C TYR A 26 -19.26 18.67 22.84
N GLY A 27 -19.33 18.46 24.15
CA GLY A 27 -18.34 17.67 24.89
C GLY A 27 -16.97 18.34 24.98
N ILE A 28 -16.92 19.67 24.85
CA ILE A 28 -15.71 20.49 24.91
C ILE A 28 -15.63 21.17 26.29
N GLU A 29 -14.43 21.16 26.87
CA GLU A 29 -14.07 21.88 28.09
C GLU A 29 -13.00 22.93 27.76
N ILE A 30 -13.23 24.20 28.14
CA ILE A 30 -12.21 25.25 27.98
C ILE A 30 -11.17 25.10 29.10
N CYS A 31 -10.00 24.56 28.78
CA CYS A 31 -8.98 24.26 29.79
C CYS A 31 -8.18 25.48 30.22
N ALA A 32 -8.02 26.47 29.34
CA ALA A 32 -7.39 27.76 29.65
C ALA A 32 -7.75 28.83 28.60
N ALA A 33 -7.57 30.09 28.98
CA ALA A 33 -7.52 31.22 28.05
C ALA A 33 -6.30 32.08 28.40
N VAL A 34 -5.49 32.42 27.40
CA VAL A 34 -4.19 33.10 27.58
C VAL A 34 -3.99 34.16 26.50
N SER A 35 -3.04 35.08 26.72
CA SER A 35 -3.01 36.34 25.95
C SER A 35 -1.89 36.44 24.91
N ASN A 36 -1.04 35.43 24.79
CA ASN A 36 0.03 35.38 23.79
C ASN A 36 0.48 33.95 23.50
N GLY A 37 1.23 33.75 22.41
CA GLY A 37 1.73 32.44 22.00
C GLY A 37 2.70 31.79 22.99
N SER A 38 3.46 32.56 23.76
CA SER A 38 4.41 31.99 24.73
C SER A 38 3.68 31.35 25.91
N GLU A 39 2.67 32.03 26.46
CA GLU A 39 1.77 31.47 27.47
C GLU A 39 0.97 30.29 26.92
N ALA A 40 0.53 30.37 25.66
CA ALA A 40 -0.16 29.29 25.00
C ALA A 40 0.70 28.03 24.91
N LEU A 41 1.99 28.14 24.59
CA LEU A 41 2.88 27.00 24.52
C LEU A 41 3.01 26.28 25.88
N LEU A 42 3.14 27.05 26.97
CA LEU A 42 3.15 26.52 28.34
C LEU A 42 1.82 25.85 28.70
N ALA A 43 0.70 26.45 28.29
CA ALA A 43 -0.63 25.89 28.49
C ALA A 43 -0.83 24.59 27.70
N ILE A 44 -0.30 24.51 26.47
CA ILE A 44 -0.34 23.29 25.64
C ILE A 44 0.45 22.16 26.30
N GLU A 45 1.62 22.46 26.84
CA GLU A 45 2.45 21.49 27.57
C GLU A 45 1.74 20.95 28.81
N LYS A 46 1.14 21.84 29.60
CA LYS A 46 0.49 21.52 30.87
C LYS A 46 -0.85 20.80 30.69
N TYR A 47 -1.72 21.35 29.85
CA TYR A 47 -3.12 20.91 29.75
C TYR A 47 -3.36 19.96 28.58
N ARG A 48 -2.42 19.82 27.64
CA ARG A 48 -2.56 18.96 26.45
C ARG A 48 -3.93 19.12 25.79
N PRO A 49 -4.30 20.35 25.37
CA PRO A 49 -5.54 20.59 24.66
C PRO A 49 -5.53 19.83 23.33
N GLU A 50 -6.71 19.54 22.81
CA GLU A 50 -6.87 18.93 21.49
C GLU A 50 -7.36 19.92 20.44
N ILE A 51 -7.86 21.09 20.88
CA ILE A 51 -8.21 22.21 20.02
C ILE A 51 -7.56 23.47 20.57
N VAL A 52 -6.99 24.28 19.67
CA VAL A 52 -6.50 25.63 19.97
C VAL A 52 -7.22 26.60 19.05
N ILE A 53 -7.94 27.57 19.61
CA ILE A 53 -8.42 28.74 18.87
C ILE A 53 -7.44 29.88 19.19
N SER A 54 -6.80 30.44 18.16
CA SER A 54 -5.76 31.47 18.35
C SER A 54 -5.97 32.65 17.43
N ASP A 55 -5.79 33.87 17.93
CA ASP A 55 -5.53 35.02 17.06
C ASP A 55 -4.19 34.84 16.33
N ILE A 56 -4.08 35.45 15.15
CA ILE A 56 -2.84 35.49 14.38
C ILE A 56 -1.88 36.49 15.00
N ARG A 57 -2.31 37.73 15.23
CA ARG A 57 -1.42 38.79 15.73
C ARG A 57 -1.54 38.92 17.23
N MET A 58 -0.47 38.58 17.93
CA MET A 58 -0.38 38.71 19.38
C MET A 58 1.06 39.09 19.77
N PRO A 59 1.27 39.79 20.89
CA PRO A 59 2.59 40.17 21.36
C PRO A 59 3.42 38.95 21.77
N VAL A 60 4.74 39.12 21.87
CA VAL A 60 5.73 38.12 22.31
C VAL A 60 5.93 36.95 21.33
N MET A 61 4.86 36.22 21.04
CA MET A 61 4.81 35.14 20.06
C MET A 61 3.45 35.20 19.40
N ASP A 62 3.46 35.33 18.08
CA ASP A 62 2.24 35.38 17.27
C ASP A 62 1.63 33.97 17.08
N GLY A 63 0.40 33.90 16.60
CA GLY A 63 -0.33 32.64 16.43
C GLY A 63 0.30 31.71 15.39
N LEU A 64 0.99 32.25 14.38
CA LEU A 64 1.66 31.46 13.33
C LEU A 64 2.93 30.80 13.87
N GLN A 65 3.71 31.54 14.65
CA GLN A 65 4.88 31.04 15.37
C GLN A 65 4.47 29.98 16.39
N LEU A 66 3.36 30.18 17.10
CA LEU A 66 2.78 29.18 18.01
C LEU A 66 2.40 27.90 17.26
N LEU A 67 1.64 28.02 16.15
CA LEU A 67 1.24 26.90 15.31
C LEU A 67 2.46 26.12 14.82
N LYS A 68 3.43 26.80 14.20
CA LYS A 68 4.66 26.19 13.68
C LYS A 68 5.41 25.43 14.78
N THR A 69 5.63 26.07 15.93
CA THR A 69 6.33 25.47 17.06
C THR A 69 5.59 24.23 17.58
N CYS A 70 4.25 24.28 17.64
CA CYS A 70 3.45 23.14 18.08
C CYS A 70 3.48 21.99 17.08
N ARG A 71 3.43 22.28 15.78
CA ARG A 71 3.54 21.25 14.73
C ARG A 71 4.88 20.53 14.79
N ASP A 72 5.98 21.28 14.91
CA ASP A 72 7.33 20.72 14.98
C ASP A 72 7.53 19.84 16.23
N ARG A 73 6.94 20.25 17.37
CA ARG A 73 7.16 19.59 18.66
C ARG A 73 6.15 18.48 18.98
N TYR A 74 4.89 18.64 18.58
CA TYR A 74 3.76 17.81 19.01
C TYR A 74 3.01 17.12 17.86
N GLY A 75 3.29 17.47 16.61
CA GLY A 75 2.67 16.85 15.43
C GLY A 75 1.26 17.38 15.14
N ASP A 76 0.36 16.50 14.72
CA ASP A 76 -0.96 16.88 14.18
C ASP A 76 -1.98 17.31 15.24
N LEU A 77 -1.69 17.11 16.54
CA LEU A 77 -2.50 17.63 17.65
C LEU A 77 -1.71 18.66 18.46
N PRO A 78 -2.35 19.76 18.93
CA PRO A 78 -3.77 20.09 18.80
C PRO A 78 -4.20 20.54 17.39
N VAL A 79 -5.52 20.50 17.13
CA VAL A 79 -6.14 21.09 15.94
C VAL A 79 -6.24 22.61 16.12
N PHE A 80 -5.73 23.39 15.16
CA PHE A 80 -5.67 24.84 15.23
C PHE A 80 -6.75 25.52 14.39
N ILE A 81 -7.52 26.40 15.03
CA ILE A 81 -8.46 27.33 14.41
C ILE A 81 -7.88 28.74 14.53
N MET A 82 -7.52 29.35 13.41
CA MET A 82 -6.93 30.69 13.41
C MET A 82 -7.99 31.76 13.21
N LEU A 83 -7.95 32.78 14.07
CA LEU A 83 -8.81 33.96 14.03
C LEU A 83 -8.01 35.16 13.53
N THR A 84 -8.64 36.01 12.72
CA THR A 84 -8.01 37.26 12.25
C THR A 84 -9.02 38.39 12.14
N SER A 85 -8.61 39.60 12.49
CA SER A 85 -9.42 40.82 12.38
C SER A 85 -9.45 41.46 10.99
N TYR A 86 -8.63 41.01 10.03
CA TYR A 86 -8.50 41.65 8.71
C TYR A 86 -8.32 40.65 7.56
N GLU A 87 -8.80 41.01 6.35
CA GLU A 87 -8.63 40.28 5.07
C GLU A 87 -7.17 40.36 4.55
N ASP A 88 -6.19 40.13 5.42
CA ASP A 88 -4.80 40.11 4.99
C ASP A 88 -4.46 38.73 4.42
N PHE A 89 -4.64 38.60 3.10
CA PHE A 89 -4.35 37.40 2.30
C PHE A 89 -2.97 36.80 2.60
N GLY A 90 -2.00 37.62 3.04
CA GLY A 90 -0.66 37.16 3.43
C GLY A 90 -0.68 36.20 4.62
N TYR A 91 -1.44 36.50 5.68
CA TYR A 91 -1.48 35.69 6.89
C TYR A 91 -2.31 34.41 6.74
N ALA A 92 -3.39 34.45 5.94
CA ALA A 92 -4.14 33.24 5.58
C ALA A 92 -3.23 32.25 4.84
N ARG A 93 -2.44 32.75 3.89
CA ARG A 93 -1.48 31.96 3.12
C ARG A 93 -0.38 31.36 4.01
N GLU A 94 0.15 32.12 4.96
CA GLU A 94 1.14 31.62 5.93
C GLU A 94 0.55 30.60 6.91
N ALA A 95 -0.69 30.79 7.37
CA ALA A 95 -1.39 29.84 8.23
C ALA A 95 -1.59 28.49 7.53
N ILE A 96 -2.05 28.52 6.26
CA ILE A 96 -2.17 27.32 5.41
C ILE A 96 -0.79 26.69 5.18
N HIS A 97 0.23 27.50 4.94
CA HIS A 97 1.60 27.03 4.79
C HIS A 97 2.10 26.30 6.03
N TYR A 98 1.77 26.73 7.25
CA TYR A 98 2.10 26.00 8.48
C TYR A 98 1.12 24.86 8.83
N GLY A 99 0.17 24.56 7.96
CA GLY A 99 -0.78 23.47 8.14
C GLY A 99 -1.82 23.77 9.23
N VAL A 100 -2.36 25.00 9.25
CA VAL A 100 -3.55 25.33 10.03
C VAL A 100 -4.70 24.41 9.63
N ASP A 101 -5.51 24.02 10.60
CA ASP A 101 -6.60 23.09 10.33
C ASP A 101 -7.86 23.79 9.85
N GLU A 102 -8.15 24.97 10.42
CA GLU A 102 -9.30 25.80 10.12
C GLU A 102 -8.92 27.27 10.25
N TYR A 103 -9.57 28.13 9.47
CA TYR A 103 -9.32 29.57 9.43
C TYR A 103 -10.65 30.33 9.44
N MET A 104 -10.76 31.38 10.23
CA MET A 104 -11.98 32.17 10.38
C MET A 104 -11.69 33.66 10.58
N LEU A 105 -12.49 34.52 9.94
CA LEU A 105 -12.45 35.96 10.17
C LEU A 105 -13.21 36.31 11.46
N LYS A 106 -12.61 37.15 12.32
CA LYS A 106 -13.23 37.61 13.57
C LYS A 106 -14.55 38.36 13.31
N LEU A 107 -14.69 39.01 12.14
CA LEU A 107 -15.93 39.67 11.73
C LEU A 107 -17.08 38.69 11.43
N GLU A 108 -16.73 37.44 11.09
CA GLU A 108 -17.68 36.38 10.79
C GLU A 108 -17.98 35.50 12.01
N LEU A 109 -17.45 35.86 13.19
CA LEU A 109 -17.75 35.20 14.47
C LEU A 109 -19.22 35.36 14.80
N SER A 110 -19.99 34.36 14.41
CA SER A 110 -21.37 34.14 14.80
C SER A 110 -21.51 32.73 15.36
N PRO A 111 -22.49 32.46 16.25
CA PRO A 111 -22.75 31.12 16.74
C PRO A 111 -22.93 30.09 15.63
N GLN A 112 -23.53 30.48 14.50
CA GLN A 112 -23.80 29.61 13.35
C GLN A 112 -22.52 29.24 12.58
N ASN A 113 -21.62 30.21 12.36
CA ASN A 113 -20.35 29.94 11.65
C ASN A 113 -19.38 29.17 12.53
N LEU A 114 -19.32 29.51 13.82
CA LEU A 114 -18.47 28.80 14.77
C LEU A 114 -18.98 27.37 15.01
N ASP A 115 -20.30 27.14 15.06
CA ASP A 115 -20.87 25.79 15.11
C ASP A 115 -20.39 24.90 13.95
N LYS A 116 -20.43 25.41 12.70
CA LYS A 116 -19.94 24.66 11.53
C LYS A 116 -18.47 24.29 11.65
N VAL A 117 -17.62 25.25 12.02
CA VAL A 117 -16.17 25.03 12.16
C VAL A 117 -15.85 24.12 13.34
N ILE A 118 -16.59 24.20 14.44
CA ILE A 118 -16.43 23.28 15.57
C ILE A 118 -16.85 21.86 15.18
N ASN A 119 -17.95 21.68 14.45
CA ASN A 119 -18.37 20.35 14.00
C ASN A 119 -17.35 19.71 13.03
N SER A 120 -16.77 20.47 12.09
CA SER A 120 -15.67 19.97 11.23
C SER A 120 -14.42 19.65 12.05
N THR A 121 -14.06 20.53 12.99
CA THR A 121 -12.92 20.36 13.91
C THR A 121 -13.08 19.12 14.78
N LEU A 122 -14.27 18.85 15.32
CA LEU A 122 -14.56 17.68 16.15
C LEU A 122 -14.43 16.38 15.37
N LEU A 123 -14.92 16.35 14.12
CA LEU A 123 -14.71 15.23 13.21
C LEU A 123 -13.21 15.02 12.96
N LYS A 124 -12.44 16.10 12.75
CA LYS A 124 -10.99 16.04 12.55
C LYS A 124 -10.25 15.53 13.79
N VAL A 125 -10.55 16.04 14.98
CA VAL A 125 -9.98 15.54 16.26
C VAL A 125 -10.33 14.07 16.46
N LYS A 126 -11.58 13.67 16.16
CA LYS A 126 -12.01 12.28 16.25
C LYS A 126 -11.24 11.40 15.24
N ASN A 127 -11.08 11.84 14.00
CA ASN A 127 -10.33 11.13 12.97
C ASN A 127 -8.83 11.05 13.30
N LEU A 128 -8.24 12.09 13.89
CA LEU A 128 -6.84 12.09 14.32
C LEU A 128 -6.63 11.16 15.52
N LYS A 129 -7.51 11.22 16.53
CA LYS A 129 -7.50 10.28 17.66
C LYS A 129 -7.82 8.84 17.25
N GLN A 130 -8.69 8.67 16.25
CA GLN A 130 -8.94 7.38 15.63
C GLN A 130 -7.70 6.94 14.86
N SER A 131 -7.06 7.76 14.02
CA SER A 131 -5.81 7.42 13.32
C SER A 131 -4.62 7.12 14.25
N MET A 132 -4.67 7.61 15.50
CA MET A 132 -3.72 7.24 16.55
C MET A 132 -4.06 5.88 17.22
N ASN A 133 -5.32 5.42 17.16
CA ASN A 133 -5.83 4.18 17.78
C ASN A 133 -6.16 3.05 16.77
N SER A 134 -6.50 3.39 15.53
CA SER A 134 -6.61 2.51 14.36
C SER A 134 -5.24 2.51 13.72
N SER A 135 -4.64 1.34 13.54
CA SER A 135 -3.35 1.23 12.88
C SER A 135 -3.38 2.03 11.57
N VAL A 136 -2.30 2.77 11.30
CA VAL A 136 -1.98 3.46 10.03
C VAL A 136 -2.36 2.63 8.78
N GLN A 137 -2.43 1.30 8.96
CA GLN A 137 -2.87 0.28 8.01
C GLN A 137 -4.28 0.47 7.44
N GLU A 138 -5.27 1.00 8.16
CA GLU A 138 -6.66 1.04 7.68
C GLU A 138 -6.94 2.20 6.71
N GLN A 139 -6.28 3.35 6.90
CA GLN A 139 -6.35 4.50 5.99
C GLN A 139 -5.48 4.31 4.72
N GLU A 140 -4.44 3.48 4.77
CA GLU A 140 -3.58 3.17 3.62
C GLU A 140 -4.15 2.05 2.71
N ARG A 141 -5.20 1.32 3.11
CA ARG A 141 -5.72 0.19 2.31
C ARG A 141 -6.16 0.61 0.89
N PRO A 142 -6.90 1.71 0.68
CA PRO A 142 -7.27 2.14 -0.66
C PRO A 142 -6.03 2.55 -1.48
N ASN A 143 -5.09 3.27 -0.86
CA ASN A 143 -3.87 3.70 -1.52
C ASN A 143 -3.01 2.50 -1.99
N ARG A 144 -2.89 1.46 -1.16
CA ARG A 144 -2.19 0.22 -1.51
C ARG A 144 -2.85 -0.53 -2.67
N PHE A 145 -4.18 -0.55 -2.73
CA PHE A 145 -4.90 -1.11 -3.87
C PHE A 145 -4.50 -0.40 -5.17
N PHE A 146 -4.47 0.93 -5.16
CA PHE A 146 -4.04 1.71 -6.33
C PHE A 146 -2.56 1.49 -6.66
N ILE A 147 -1.65 1.45 -5.68
CA ILE A 147 -0.24 1.15 -5.94
C ILE A 147 -0.13 -0.23 -6.61
N ARG A 148 -0.82 -1.25 -6.11
CA ARG A 148 -0.83 -2.58 -6.75
C ARG A 148 -1.39 -2.55 -8.17
N LEU A 149 -2.42 -1.74 -8.44
CA LEU A 149 -2.94 -1.54 -9.79
C LEU A 149 -1.88 -0.93 -10.71
N LEU A 150 -1.27 0.17 -10.28
CA LEU A 150 -0.32 0.95 -11.08
C LEU A 150 0.95 0.14 -11.41
N TYR A 151 1.44 -0.66 -10.47
CA TYR A 151 2.59 -1.55 -10.67
C TYR A 151 2.20 -2.94 -11.23
N GLY A 152 0.93 -3.15 -11.62
CA GLY A 152 0.48 -4.39 -12.26
C GLY A 152 0.47 -5.63 -11.36
N LEU A 153 0.43 -5.47 -10.04
CA LEU A 153 0.66 -6.53 -9.04
C LEU A 153 -0.56 -7.42 -8.73
N PHE A 154 -1.58 -7.42 -9.59
CA PHE A 154 -2.71 -8.35 -9.49
C PHE A 154 -2.42 -9.64 -10.26
N GLU A 155 -2.85 -10.78 -9.73
CA GLU A 155 -2.64 -12.09 -10.35
C GLU A 155 -3.52 -12.30 -11.57
N ASN A 156 -4.75 -11.83 -11.45
CA ASN A 156 -5.80 -12.03 -12.42
C ASN A 156 -6.92 -11.02 -12.19
N SER A 157 -7.75 -10.86 -13.21
CA SER A 157 -8.88 -9.93 -13.19
C SER A 157 -9.91 -10.23 -12.11
N GLN A 158 -10.02 -11.49 -11.64
CA GLN A 158 -10.96 -11.85 -10.58
C GLN A 158 -10.51 -11.28 -9.23
N GLN A 159 -9.23 -11.44 -8.88
CA GLN A 159 -8.64 -10.85 -7.69
C GLN A 159 -8.75 -9.32 -7.70
N PHE A 160 -8.48 -8.69 -8.84
CA PHE A 160 -8.65 -7.26 -9.03
C PHE A 160 -10.11 -6.84 -8.75
N ARG A 161 -11.09 -7.50 -9.37
CA ARG A 161 -12.52 -7.19 -9.19
C ARG A 161 -12.97 -7.29 -7.74
N ILE A 162 -12.62 -8.39 -7.05
CA ILE A 162 -12.98 -8.60 -5.64
C ILE A 162 -12.44 -7.47 -4.75
N GLN A 163 -11.17 -7.10 -4.93
CA GLN A 163 -10.55 -6.06 -4.11
C GLN A 163 -11.04 -4.66 -4.49
N LYS A 164 -11.30 -4.41 -5.78
CA LYS A 164 -11.91 -3.16 -6.26
C LYS A 164 -13.26 -2.95 -5.59
N ASP A 165 -14.13 -3.95 -5.59
CA ASP A 165 -15.47 -3.82 -5.02
C ASP A 165 -15.45 -3.63 -3.49
N GLN A 166 -14.41 -4.12 -2.80
CA GLN A 166 -14.23 -3.93 -1.37
C GLN A 166 -13.59 -2.59 -0.99
N LEU A 167 -12.58 -2.14 -1.74
CA LEU A 167 -11.71 -1.03 -1.33
C LEU A 167 -11.94 0.25 -2.12
N ALA A 168 -12.53 0.15 -3.31
CA ALA A 168 -12.84 1.27 -4.18
C ALA A 168 -14.11 0.99 -5.00
N PRO A 169 -15.26 0.77 -4.33
CA PRO A 169 -16.52 0.39 -4.99
C PRO A 169 -16.97 1.45 -6.00
N ASP A 170 -16.64 2.71 -5.77
CA ASP A 170 -17.02 3.85 -6.63
C ASP A 170 -16.25 3.91 -7.96
N ILE A 171 -15.31 2.98 -8.21
CA ILE A 171 -14.61 2.85 -9.48
C ILE A 171 -15.50 2.10 -10.50
N HIS A 172 -16.14 2.89 -11.35
CA HIS A 172 -16.89 2.44 -12.53
C HIS A 172 -16.47 3.26 -13.75
N TYR A 173 -15.43 2.80 -14.45
CA TYR A 173 -14.94 3.46 -15.66
C TYR A 173 -14.95 2.49 -16.83
N GLU A 174 -15.36 2.95 -18.01
CA GLU A 174 -15.17 2.19 -19.27
C GLU A 174 -13.72 2.25 -19.71
N PHE A 175 -13.08 3.41 -19.54
CA PHE A 175 -11.66 3.62 -19.77
C PHE A 175 -11.03 4.41 -18.62
N CYS A 176 -9.77 4.13 -18.31
CA CYS A 176 -8.97 4.85 -17.32
C CYS A 176 -7.77 5.52 -18.00
N VAL A 177 -7.48 6.77 -17.66
CA VAL A 177 -6.21 7.44 -17.99
C VAL A 177 -5.48 7.77 -16.70
N CYS A 178 -4.21 7.36 -16.61
CA CYS A 178 -3.35 7.68 -15.49
C CYS A 178 -2.61 9.00 -15.76
N GLY A 179 -2.73 9.96 -14.85
CA GLY A 179 -1.94 11.20 -14.82
C GLY A 179 -0.92 11.16 -13.69
N TYR A 180 0.37 11.29 -13.99
CA TYR A 180 1.43 11.40 -12.99
C TYR A 180 1.65 12.88 -12.67
N GLY A 181 1.31 13.29 -11.43
CA GLY A 181 1.43 14.66 -10.97
C GLY A 181 2.68 14.89 -10.12
N CYS A 182 3.36 16.01 -10.37
CA CYS A 182 4.50 16.50 -9.60
C CYS A 182 4.19 17.91 -9.06
N ILE A 183 4.29 18.07 -7.74
CA ILE A 183 4.06 19.33 -7.04
C ILE A 183 5.41 20.02 -6.83
N LEU A 184 5.52 21.25 -7.32
CA LEU A 184 6.66 22.13 -7.12
C LEU A 184 6.25 23.28 -6.19
N PRO A 185 6.94 23.48 -5.06
CA PRO A 185 6.72 24.67 -4.23
C PRO A 185 7.07 25.94 -5.03
N GLY A 186 6.26 27.02 -4.88
CA GLY A 186 6.53 28.31 -5.51
C GLY A 186 7.80 29.00 -5.01
N THR A 187 8.31 29.97 -5.77
CA THR A 187 9.60 30.67 -5.51
C THR A 187 9.69 31.41 -4.17
N ALA A 188 8.56 31.76 -3.54
CA ALA A 188 8.53 32.33 -2.19
C ALA A 188 8.85 31.31 -1.08
N ILE A 189 8.95 30.02 -1.42
CA ILE A 189 9.15 28.89 -0.49
C ILE A 189 10.64 28.53 -0.35
N HIS A 190 11.54 29.23 -1.04
CA HIS A 190 12.97 28.92 -1.03
C HIS A 190 13.69 29.16 0.31
N ASP A 191 13.09 29.88 1.27
CA ASP A 191 13.75 30.24 2.54
C ASP A 191 13.28 29.47 3.79
N ALA A 192 12.40 28.48 3.67
CA ALA A 192 11.87 27.78 4.85
C ALA A 192 11.64 26.27 4.68
N GLY A 193 12.64 25.52 4.21
CA GLY A 193 12.65 24.06 4.35
C GLY A 193 11.48 23.32 3.69
N GLU A 194 11.21 22.09 4.15
CA GLU A 194 10.27 21.13 3.54
C GLU A 194 8.81 21.63 3.59
N PRO A 195 8.01 21.47 2.51
CA PRO A 195 6.57 21.75 2.57
C PRO A 195 5.90 20.77 3.56
N PRO A 196 5.06 21.26 4.49
CA PRO A 196 4.49 20.39 5.53
C PRO A 196 3.50 19.38 4.95
N LYS A 197 3.45 18.18 5.56
CA LYS A 197 2.61 17.04 5.13
C LYS A 197 1.13 17.39 4.91
N ASN A 198 0.60 18.36 5.64
CA ASN A 198 -0.78 18.79 5.53
C ASN A 198 -1.05 19.56 4.22
N LEU A 199 -0.06 20.30 3.71
CA LEU A 199 -0.15 20.96 2.41
C LEU A 199 -0.41 19.94 1.30
N TYR A 200 0.35 18.84 1.34
CA TYR A 200 0.25 17.80 0.34
C TYR A 200 -1.12 17.09 0.33
N ARG A 201 -1.65 16.76 1.51
CA ARG A 201 -3.00 16.19 1.64
C ARG A 201 -4.08 17.14 1.11
N SER A 202 -3.95 18.44 1.42
CA SER A 202 -4.87 19.47 0.92
C SER A 202 -4.79 19.65 -0.60
N VAL A 203 -3.59 19.57 -1.18
CA VAL A 203 -3.39 19.60 -2.64
C VAL A 203 -4.08 18.39 -3.29
N LEU A 204 -3.89 17.18 -2.75
CA LEU A 204 -4.55 15.98 -3.28
C LEU A 204 -6.07 16.06 -3.18
N ALA A 205 -6.59 16.47 -2.02
CA ALA A 205 -8.04 16.63 -1.83
C ALA A 205 -8.61 17.65 -2.82
N MET A 206 -7.91 18.78 -3.05
CA MET A 206 -8.32 19.77 -4.04
C MET A 206 -8.25 19.22 -5.47
N CYS A 207 -7.20 18.48 -5.83
CA CYS A 207 -7.09 17.81 -7.12
C CYS A 207 -8.26 16.83 -7.34
N GLN A 208 -8.60 16.02 -6.34
CA GLN A 208 -9.71 15.07 -6.40
C GLN A 208 -11.05 15.78 -6.56
N GLU A 209 -11.31 16.80 -5.74
CA GLU A 209 -12.56 17.57 -5.76
C GLU A 209 -12.76 18.30 -7.10
N LEU A 210 -11.71 18.98 -7.60
CA LEU A 210 -11.80 19.75 -8.84
C LEU A 210 -11.82 18.84 -10.07
N CYS A 211 -11.05 17.74 -10.08
CA CYS A 211 -11.11 16.75 -11.15
C CYS A 211 -12.47 16.04 -11.18
N GLY A 212 -13.03 15.74 -10.01
CA GLY A 212 -14.37 15.17 -9.80
C GLY A 212 -15.51 15.91 -10.51
N ARG A 213 -15.35 17.22 -10.73
CA ARG A 213 -16.33 18.06 -11.46
C ARG A 213 -16.36 17.79 -12.96
N TYR A 214 -15.28 17.25 -13.52
CA TYR A 214 -15.13 16.94 -14.94
C TYR A 214 -15.26 15.45 -15.22
N PHE A 215 -14.67 14.64 -14.35
CA PHE A 215 -14.54 13.20 -14.50
C PHE A 215 -14.63 12.53 -13.14
N PRO A 216 -15.24 11.35 -13.03
CA PRO A 216 -15.07 10.56 -11.83
C PRO A 216 -13.59 10.14 -11.74
N CYS A 217 -12.96 10.41 -10.60
CA CYS A 217 -11.51 10.29 -10.45
C CYS A 217 -11.12 9.78 -9.07
N ASN A 218 -9.93 9.18 -9.00
CA ASN A 218 -9.30 8.76 -7.77
C ASN A 218 -7.85 9.25 -7.72
N THR A 219 -7.33 9.43 -6.50
CA THR A 219 -5.95 9.87 -6.28
C THR A 219 -5.16 8.79 -5.56
N CYS A 220 -3.96 8.49 -6.04
CA CYS A 220 -3.01 7.59 -5.40
C CYS A 220 -1.77 8.37 -4.98
N PHE A 221 -1.40 8.26 -3.71
CA PHE A 221 -0.17 8.81 -3.17
C PHE A 221 1.02 7.92 -3.55
N LEU A 222 2.08 8.50 -4.10
CA LEU A 222 3.34 7.81 -4.34
C LEU A 222 4.41 8.23 -3.34
N ASN A 223 4.67 9.54 -3.27
CA ASN A 223 5.69 10.12 -2.40
C ASN A 223 5.40 11.59 -2.11
N ARG A 224 6.29 12.23 -1.34
CA ARG A 224 6.14 13.61 -0.84
C ARG A 224 5.71 14.65 -1.87
N ASN A 225 6.12 14.51 -3.14
CA ASN A 225 5.84 15.51 -4.17
C ASN A 225 5.04 14.94 -5.34
N ASN A 226 4.81 13.63 -5.38
CA ASN A 226 4.24 12.98 -6.55
C ASN A 226 3.05 12.11 -6.21
N PHE A 227 2.07 12.11 -7.11
CA PHE A 227 0.83 11.38 -7.00
C PHE A 227 0.35 10.94 -8.37
N VAL A 228 -0.66 10.08 -8.38
CA VAL A 228 -1.36 9.69 -9.61
C VAL A 228 -2.82 10.08 -9.52
N LEU A 229 -3.33 10.69 -10.59
CA LEU A 229 -4.76 10.80 -10.86
C LEU A 229 -5.18 9.64 -11.75
N LEU A 230 -6.12 8.84 -11.29
CA LEU A 230 -6.82 7.85 -12.11
C LEU A 230 -8.12 8.50 -12.58
N ILE A 231 -8.20 8.83 -13.87
CA ILE A 231 -9.34 9.55 -14.47
C ILE A 231 -10.20 8.56 -15.25
N GLY A 232 -11.46 8.45 -14.85
CA GLY A 232 -12.47 7.70 -15.57
C GLY A 232 -13.00 8.43 -16.78
N LEU A 233 -13.08 7.73 -17.91
CA LEU A 233 -13.60 8.23 -19.17
C LEU A 233 -14.69 7.31 -19.72
N THR A 234 -15.67 7.91 -20.37
CA THR A 234 -16.64 7.24 -21.24
C THR A 234 -16.09 7.10 -22.66
N GLU A 235 -16.65 6.19 -23.46
CA GLU A 235 -16.29 5.99 -24.87
C GLU A 235 -16.31 7.28 -25.72
N GLU A 236 -17.25 8.20 -25.44
CA GLU A 236 -17.31 9.51 -26.12
C GLU A 236 -16.16 10.43 -25.71
N GLN A 237 -15.85 10.49 -24.41
CA GLN A 237 -14.80 11.35 -23.87
C GLN A 237 -13.40 10.92 -24.32
N VAL A 238 -13.17 9.61 -24.53
CA VAL A 238 -11.88 9.08 -25.02
C VAL A 238 -11.44 9.73 -26.32
N LYS A 239 -12.36 10.13 -27.21
CA LYS A 239 -12.01 10.74 -28.51
C LYS A 239 -11.35 12.12 -28.37
N ASN A 240 -11.71 12.87 -27.32
CA ASN A 240 -11.27 14.26 -27.10
C ASN A 240 -10.65 14.47 -25.69
N TYR A 241 -10.21 13.39 -25.04
CA TYR A 241 -9.78 13.42 -23.64
C TYR A 241 -8.63 14.39 -23.39
N LYS A 242 -7.66 14.48 -24.31
CA LYS A 242 -6.54 15.42 -24.20
C LYS A 242 -7.01 16.86 -24.03
N THR A 243 -7.95 17.31 -24.87
CA THR A 243 -8.50 18.67 -24.79
C THR A 243 -9.29 18.90 -23.50
N LEU A 244 -10.07 17.91 -23.06
CA LEU A 244 -10.85 18.01 -21.83
C LEU A 244 -9.95 18.07 -20.59
N ILE A 245 -8.95 17.20 -20.51
CA ILE A 245 -7.95 17.17 -19.44
C ILE A 245 -7.14 18.47 -19.42
N THR A 246 -6.72 19.00 -20.57
CA THR A 246 -6.00 20.30 -20.63
C THR A 246 -6.83 21.43 -20.02
N LYS A 247 -8.12 21.51 -20.34
CA LYS A 247 -9.03 22.52 -19.76
C LYS A 247 -9.19 22.36 -18.25
N MET A 248 -9.44 21.13 -17.80
CA MET A 248 -9.54 20.80 -16.38
C MET A 248 -8.25 21.18 -15.63
N LEU A 249 -7.09 20.78 -16.17
CA LEU A 249 -5.81 20.99 -15.51
C LEU A 249 -5.47 22.48 -15.38
N LEU A 250 -5.86 23.31 -16.35
CA LEU A 250 -5.68 24.75 -16.26
C LEU A 250 -6.37 25.33 -15.02
N HIS A 251 -7.63 24.97 -14.77
CA HIS A 251 -8.36 25.40 -13.57
C HIS A 251 -7.76 24.82 -12.28
N ILE A 252 -7.35 23.55 -12.28
CA ILE A 252 -6.70 22.94 -11.11
C ILE A 252 -5.40 23.67 -10.78
N ARG A 253 -4.56 23.95 -11.77
CA ARG A 253 -3.29 24.65 -11.59
C ARG A 253 -3.48 26.07 -11.07
N GLU A 254 -4.43 26.82 -11.62
CA GLU A 254 -4.77 28.15 -11.13
C GLU A 254 -5.25 28.12 -9.67
N ALA A 255 -6.15 27.18 -9.33
CA ALA A 255 -6.61 27.02 -7.96
C ALA A 255 -5.45 26.66 -7.02
N LEU A 256 -4.65 25.66 -7.35
CA LEU A 256 -3.51 25.24 -6.52
C LEU A 256 -2.50 26.37 -6.33
N TYR A 257 -2.21 27.15 -7.37
CA TYR A 257 -1.31 28.29 -7.26
C TYR A 257 -1.91 29.38 -6.37
N ASN A 258 -3.18 29.72 -6.55
CA ASN A 258 -3.85 30.77 -5.79
C ASN A 258 -4.04 30.41 -4.30
N TYR A 259 -4.38 29.16 -3.99
CA TYR A 259 -4.62 28.70 -2.62
C TYR A 259 -3.36 28.24 -1.88
N PHE A 260 -2.42 27.60 -2.58
CA PHE A 260 -1.26 26.96 -1.96
C PHE A 260 0.09 27.50 -2.42
N SER A 261 0.13 28.40 -3.43
CA SER A 261 1.37 28.88 -4.04
C SER A 261 2.26 27.74 -4.54
N VAL A 262 1.65 26.65 -5.01
CA VAL A 262 2.33 25.51 -5.60
C VAL A 262 2.07 25.45 -7.10
N SER A 263 3.09 25.07 -7.84
CA SER A 263 2.99 24.77 -9.26
C SER A 263 2.77 23.28 -9.43
N LEU A 264 1.76 22.91 -10.20
CA LEU A 264 1.50 21.52 -10.57
C LEU A 264 1.98 21.28 -12.01
N LEU A 265 2.81 20.25 -12.19
CA LEU A 265 3.21 19.69 -13.47
C LEU A 265 2.61 18.28 -13.59
N MET A 266 2.04 17.91 -14.73
CA MET A 266 1.48 16.57 -14.92
C MET A 266 1.77 15.98 -16.29
N SER A 267 2.08 14.70 -16.33
CA SER A 267 2.15 13.89 -17.55
C SER A 267 1.00 12.88 -17.54
N PHE A 268 0.46 12.55 -18.71
CA PHE A 268 -0.66 11.62 -18.85
C PHE A 268 -0.34 10.48 -19.80
N GLY A 269 -0.76 9.28 -19.42
CA GLY A 269 -0.69 8.10 -20.28
C GLY A 269 -1.77 8.06 -21.34
N THR A 270 -2.02 6.86 -21.85
CA THR A 270 -3.06 6.57 -22.84
C THR A 270 -4.32 6.01 -22.17
N PRO A 271 -5.51 6.15 -22.77
CA PRO A 271 -6.71 5.47 -22.31
C PRO A 271 -6.50 3.96 -22.23
N ALA A 272 -7.00 3.36 -21.16
CA ALA A 272 -6.86 1.95 -20.82
C ALA A 272 -8.21 1.32 -20.53
N ALA A 273 -8.52 0.17 -21.12
CA ALA A 273 -9.79 -0.53 -20.95
C ALA A 273 -9.78 -1.55 -19.80
N ASP A 274 -8.59 -1.95 -19.32
CA ASP A 274 -8.43 -2.95 -18.26
C ASP A 274 -7.30 -2.59 -17.27
N GLU A 275 -7.12 -3.42 -16.25
CA GLU A 275 -6.11 -3.22 -15.20
C GLU A 275 -4.65 -3.26 -15.71
N LEU A 276 -4.35 -4.07 -16.74
CA LEU A 276 -2.99 -4.19 -17.29
C LEU A 276 -2.66 -2.98 -18.16
N GLU A 277 -3.62 -2.54 -18.98
CA GLU A 277 -3.53 -1.30 -19.74
C GLU A 277 -3.46 -0.08 -18.81
N THR A 278 -4.14 -0.11 -17.66
CA THR A 278 -4.09 0.96 -16.67
C THR A 278 -2.68 1.10 -16.08
N ALA A 279 -2.04 -0.03 -15.75
CA ALA A 279 -0.63 -0.07 -15.37
C ALA A 279 0.29 0.44 -16.49
N ALA A 280 -0.04 0.14 -17.76
CA ALA A 280 0.73 0.63 -18.91
C ALA A 280 0.57 2.14 -19.11
N SER A 281 -0.64 2.67 -18.91
CA SER A 281 -0.94 4.09 -18.91
C SER A 281 -0.11 4.82 -17.84
N PHE A 282 -0.04 4.26 -16.62
CA PHE A 282 0.81 4.79 -15.55
C PHE A 282 2.30 4.80 -15.91
N SER A 283 2.82 3.67 -16.41
CA SER A 283 4.23 3.55 -16.79
C SER A 283 4.62 4.58 -17.85
N ARG A 284 3.74 4.82 -18.84
CA ARG A 284 3.90 5.88 -19.86
C ARG A 284 3.86 7.28 -19.25
N ALA A 285 2.89 7.58 -18.40
CA ALA A 285 2.83 8.88 -17.72
C ALA A 285 4.12 9.15 -16.91
N ARG A 286 4.59 8.14 -16.17
CA ARG A 286 5.84 8.22 -15.41
C ARG A 286 7.04 8.45 -16.32
N ALA A 287 7.10 7.82 -17.48
CA ALA A 287 8.18 7.98 -18.44
C ALA A 287 8.36 9.43 -18.89
N ASP A 288 7.24 10.11 -19.14
CA ASP A 288 7.22 11.48 -19.65
C ASP A 288 7.40 12.54 -18.54
N LEU A 289 7.54 12.12 -17.26
CA LEU A 289 7.76 13.02 -16.12
C LEU A 289 8.96 13.95 -16.34
N PHE A 290 10.04 13.45 -16.92
CA PHE A 290 11.29 14.21 -17.10
C PHE A 290 11.25 15.19 -18.27
N GLN A 291 10.19 15.14 -19.08
CA GLN A 291 9.92 16.15 -20.10
C GLN A 291 9.22 17.39 -19.52
N LEU A 292 8.68 17.29 -18.29
CA LEU A 292 7.94 18.38 -17.67
C LEU A 292 8.86 19.47 -17.11
N HIS A 293 8.49 20.72 -17.34
CA HIS A 293 9.14 21.90 -16.79
C HIS A 293 8.11 23.04 -16.65
N PRO A 294 8.37 24.12 -15.87
CA PRO A 294 7.38 25.16 -15.62
C PRO A 294 6.77 25.80 -16.89
N GLU A 295 7.54 25.88 -17.98
CA GLU A 295 7.09 26.38 -19.28
C GLU A 295 6.27 25.35 -20.08
N GLN A 296 6.49 24.06 -19.83
CA GLN A 296 5.72 22.94 -20.40
C GLN A 296 5.18 22.04 -19.28
N PRO A 297 4.10 22.48 -18.61
CA PRO A 297 3.60 21.84 -17.39
C PRO A 297 2.67 20.65 -17.62
N LEU A 298 2.37 20.36 -18.89
CA LEU A 298 1.49 19.28 -19.31
C LEU A 298 2.09 18.55 -20.51
N VAL A 299 2.20 17.22 -20.39
CA VAL A 299 2.60 16.32 -21.49
C VAL A 299 1.61 15.17 -21.58
N PHE A 300 1.23 14.79 -22.80
CA PHE A 300 0.49 13.56 -23.06
C PHE A 300 1.41 12.58 -23.77
N SER A 301 1.40 11.33 -23.32
CA SER A 301 2.16 10.27 -23.97
C SER A 301 1.54 9.94 -25.32
N ASP A 302 2.35 9.97 -26.37
CA ASP A 302 1.95 9.63 -27.74
C ASP A 302 2.50 8.26 -28.14
N LEU A 303 1.63 7.40 -28.70
CA LEU A 303 2.01 6.07 -29.19
C LEU A 303 3.01 6.12 -30.36
N GLU A 304 2.98 7.19 -31.15
CA GLU A 304 3.77 7.34 -32.38
C GLU A 304 5.06 8.13 -32.17
N ASN A 305 5.14 8.92 -31.10
CA ASN A 305 6.19 9.90 -30.85
C ASN A 305 7.04 9.56 -29.62
N THR A 306 7.12 8.27 -29.26
CA THR A 306 8.26 7.76 -28.49
C THR A 306 9.53 7.95 -29.33
N THR A 307 10.04 9.19 -29.39
CA THR A 307 11.46 9.38 -29.20
C THR A 307 11.80 8.57 -27.97
N VAL A 308 12.42 7.44 -28.25
CA VAL A 308 13.00 6.50 -27.33
C VAL A 308 13.77 7.30 -26.26
N SER A 309 13.09 7.70 -25.18
CA SER A 309 13.75 7.73 -23.88
C SER A 309 13.92 6.26 -23.54
N THR A 310 15.05 5.70 -23.97
CA THR A 310 15.48 4.30 -23.88
C THR A 310 15.63 3.79 -22.44
N MET A 311 15.04 4.46 -21.45
CA MET A 311 15.48 4.36 -20.07
C MET A 311 14.35 4.33 -19.03
N THR A 312 13.12 4.01 -19.42
CA THR A 312 12.06 3.78 -18.43
C THR A 312 12.03 2.31 -18.04
N PHE A 313 12.49 2.03 -16.83
CA PHE A 313 12.53 0.67 -16.32
C PHE A 313 11.12 0.24 -15.95
N ASP A 314 10.54 -0.62 -16.78
CA ASP A 314 9.30 -1.29 -16.45
C ASP A 314 9.61 -2.58 -15.69
N PHE A 315 9.23 -2.63 -14.41
CA PHE A 315 9.45 -3.80 -13.56
C PHE A 315 8.36 -4.87 -13.72
N ARG A 316 7.22 -4.54 -14.35
CA ARG A 316 6.08 -5.45 -14.52
C ARG A 316 6.44 -6.76 -15.22
N PRO A 317 7.30 -6.80 -16.25
CA PRO A 317 7.74 -8.06 -16.88
C PRO A 317 8.40 -9.05 -15.91
N PHE A 318 8.94 -8.57 -14.77
CA PHE A 318 9.57 -9.42 -13.76
C PHE A 318 8.61 -9.90 -12.67
N GLN A 319 7.38 -9.41 -12.65
CA GLN A 319 6.41 -9.75 -11.60
C GLN A 319 6.17 -11.26 -11.54
N SER A 320 5.90 -11.90 -12.68
CA SER A 320 5.58 -13.33 -12.76
C SER A 320 6.76 -14.20 -12.33
N SER A 321 7.98 -13.87 -12.76
CA SER A 321 9.18 -14.62 -12.39
C SER A 321 9.54 -14.44 -10.91
N LEU A 322 9.57 -13.21 -10.39
CA LEU A 322 9.85 -12.95 -8.97
C LEU A 322 8.79 -13.56 -8.06
N ARG A 323 7.52 -13.53 -8.49
CA ARG A 323 6.45 -14.18 -7.75
C ARG A 323 6.61 -15.69 -7.72
N GLN A 324 6.91 -16.31 -8.85
CA GLN A 324 7.20 -17.74 -8.89
C GLN A 324 8.37 -18.09 -7.96
N ILE A 325 9.42 -17.27 -7.92
CA ILE A 325 10.56 -17.45 -7.01
C ILE A 325 10.11 -17.37 -5.54
N LEU A 326 9.23 -16.42 -5.18
CA LEU A 326 8.66 -16.31 -3.84
C LEU A 326 7.77 -17.52 -3.47
N ASP A 327 6.87 -17.92 -4.37
CA ASP A 327 5.97 -19.06 -4.20
C ASP A 327 6.75 -20.38 -4.10
N GLU A 328 7.89 -20.48 -4.79
CA GLU A 328 8.82 -21.61 -4.68
C GLU A 328 9.79 -21.51 -3.49
N PHE A 329 9.66 -20.46 -2.68
CA PHE A 329 10.52 -20.16 -1.55
C PHE A 329 12.01 -20.08 -1.97
N GLN A 330 12.33 -19.70 -3.20
CA GLN A 330 13.71 -19.60 -3.69
C GLN A 330 14.35 -18.24 -3.31
N PHE A 331 14.36 -17.91 -2.02
CA PHE A 331 14.79 -16.57 -1.55
C PHE A 331 16.20 -16.15 -1.94
N PRO A 332 17.23 -17.02 -1.94
CA PRO A 332 18.55 -16.62 -2.44
C PRO A 332 18.51 -16.17 -3.91
N LEU A 333 17.65 -16.80 -4.72
CA LEU A 333 17.44 -16.39 -6.10
C LEU A 333 16.65 -15.07 -6.15
N PHE A 334 15.63 -14.88 -5.31
CA PHE A 334 14.90 -13.61 -5.20
C PHE A 334 15.84 -12.44 -4.88
N GLN A 335 16.67 -12.60 -3.83
CA GLN A 335 17.65 -11.59 -3.45
C GLN A 335 18.64 -11.31 -4.59
N ALA A 336 19.17 -12.36 -5.24
CA ALA A 336 20.08 -12.18 -6.38
C ALA A 336 19.41 -11.41 -7.53
N THR A 337 18.15 -11.72 -7.85
CA THR A 337 17.39 -11.01 -8.89
C THR A 337 17.13 -9.55 -8.51
N VAL A 338 16.72 -9.26 -7.26
CA VAL A 338 16.50 -7.88 -6.81
C VAL A 338 17.82 -7.09 -6.77
N ARG A 339 18.92 -7.68 -6.27
CA ARG A 339 20.25 -7.05 -6.32
C ARG A 339 20.71 -6.77 -7.75
N GLN A 340 20.42 -7.67 -8.69
CA GLN A 340 20.70 -7.43 -10.11
C GLN A 340 19.91 -6.23 -10.64
N MET A 341 18.62 -6.09 -10.29
CA MET A 341 17.83 -4.92 -10.66
C MET A 341 18.39 -3.62 -10.06
N MET A 342 18.80 -3.66 -8.78
CA MET A 342 19.46 -2.54 -8.12
C MET A 342 20.74 -2.14 -8.86
N HIS A 343 21.59 -3.11 -9.22
CA HIS A 343 22.81 -2.87 -9.99
C HIS A 343 22.50 -2.24 -11.35
N THR A 344 21.50 -2.74 -12.07
CA THR A 344 21.08 -2.14 -13.36
C THR A 344 20.57 -0.70 -13.20
N CYS A 345 19.89 -0.38 -12.09
CA CYS A 345 19.52 1.00 -11.78
C CYS A 345 20.76 1.88 -11.52
N GLN A 346 21.77 1.32 -10.85
CA GLN A 346 23.03 2.01 -10.53
C GLN A 346 23.95 2.20 -11.74
N GLU A 347 24.13 1.20 -12.61
CA GLU A 347 24.95 1.33 -13.83
C GLU A 347 24.43 2.42 -14.75
N LYS A 348 23.11 2.62 -14.76
CA LYS A 348 22.48 3.70 -15.52
C LYS A 348 22.66 5.09 -14.89
N MET A 349 23.25 5.21 -13.70
CA MET A 349 23.60 6.51 -13.09
C MET A 349 24.57 7.32 -13.95
N GLU A 350 25.37 6.66 -14.80
CA GLU A 350 26.28 7.36 -15.70
C GLU A 350 25.56 7.96 -16.92
N ALA A 351 24.41 7.39 -17.31
CA ALA A 351 23.66 7.77 -18.50
C ALA A 351 22.40 8.62 -18.20
N LEU A 352 21.97 8.65 -16.94
CA LEU A 352 20.75 9.33 -16.49
C LEU A 352 21.06 10.46 -15.51
N SER A 353 20.14 11.41 -15.42
CA SER A 353 20.21 12.45 -14.39
C SER A 353 20.05 11.82 -12.99
N PRO A 354 20.65 12.41 -11.93
CA PRO A 354 20.47 11.92 -10.56
C PRO A 354 19.00 11.79 -10.13
N LYS A 355 18.13 12.67 -10.65
CA LYS A 355 16.69 12.63 -10.40
C LYS A 355 16.03 11.42 -11.07
N GLU A 356 16.39 11.08 -12.31
CA GLU A 356 15.86 9.90 -12.99
C GLU A 356 16.22 8.60 -12.29
N VAL A 357 17.46 8.50 -11.81
CA VAL A 357 17.92 7.36 -11.02
C VAL A 357 17.11 7.24 -9.75
N LEU A 358 16.99 8.32 -8.96
CA LEU A 358 16.24 8.33 -7.70
C LEU A 358 14.82 7.81 -7.88
N TYR A 359 14.10 8.31 -8.89
CA TYR A 359 12.72 7.90 -9.15
C TYR A 359 12.63 6.46 -9.66
N THR A 360 13.62 6.00 -10.42
CA THR A 360 13.68 4.59 -10.88
C THR A 360 13.95 3.63 -9.72
N THR A 361 14.84 3.99 -8.81
CA THR A 361 15.07 3.22 -7.59
C THR A 361 13.85 3.26 -6.66
N LEU A 362 13.12 4.38 -6.62
CA LEU A 362 11.87 4.47 -5.87
C LEU A 362 10.82 3.52 -6.45
N ASP A 363 10.65 3.49 -7.77
CA ASP A 363 9.74 2.56 -8.44
C ASP A 363 10.10 1.10 -8.19
N LEU A 364 11.39 0.75 -8.21
CA LEU A 364 11.86 -0.58 -7.82
C LEU A 364 11.48 -0.90 -6.38
N THR A 365 11.70 0.04 -5.46
CA THR A 365 11.38 -0.13 -4.04
C THR A 365 9.88 -0.34 -3.83
N MET A 366 9.05 0.46 -4.52
CA MET A 366 7.60 0.35 -4.49
C MET A 366 7.13 -1.00 -5.02
N PHE A 367 7.66 -1.41 -6.16
CA PHE A 367 7.38 -2.68 -6.79
C PHE A 367 7.73 -3.87 -5.88
N VAL A 368 8.95 -3.92 -5.34
CA VAL A 368 9.41 -5.03 -4.48
C VAL A 368 8.58 -5.14 -3.21
N PHE A 369 8.33 -4.01 -2.51
CA PHE A 369 7.58 -4.03 -1.26
C PHE A 369 6.15 -4.51 -1.47
N HIS A 370 5.48 -3.98 -2.50
CA HIS A 370 4.09 -4.35 -2.77
C HIS A 370 3.97 -5.74 -3.40
N LEU A 371 5.01 -6.23 -4.10
CA LEU A 371 5.10 -7.60 -4.55
C LEU A 371 5.15 -8.56 -3.35
N LEU A 372 5.97 -8.28 -2.34
CA LEU A 372 6.02 -9.09 -1.12
C LEU A 372 4.67 -9.10 -0.40
N ILE A 373 4.03 -7.93 -0.24
CA ILE A 373 2.69 -7.82 0.36
C ILE A 373 1.65 -8.61 -0.43
N ALA A 374 1.73 -8.59 -1.77
CA ALA A 374 0.84 -9.37 -2.62
C ALA A 374 1.13 -10.88 -2.58
N ALA A 375 2.37 -11.28 -2.31
CA ALA A 375 2.79 -12.68 -2.30
C ALA A 375 2.54 -13.38 -0.97
N HIS A 376 2.59 -12.69 0.18
CA HIS A 376 2.46 -13.33 1.48
C HIS A 376 1.69 -12.49 2.52
N PRO A 377 0.66 -13.03 3.21
CA PRO A 377 -0.14 -12.29 4.19
C PRO A 377 0.68 -11.68 5.34
N ALA A 378 1.73 -12.37 5.80
CA ALA A 378 2.63 -11.87 6.85
C ALA A 378 3.75 -10.94 6.34
N ALA A 379 3.84 -10.67 5.04
CA ALA A 379 4.87 -9.80 4.48
C ALA A 379 4.79 -8.37 5.03
N GLU A 380 3.58 -7.87 5.28
CA GLU A 380 3.39 -6.53 5.81
C GLU A 380 3.90 -6.41 7.25
N GLN A 381 3.64 -7.44 8.07
CA GLN A 381 4.17 -7.51 9.42
C GLN A 381 5.70 -7.57 9.39
N PHE A 382 6.26 -8.42 8.52
CA PHE A 382 7.69 -8.48 8.31
C PHE A 382 8.30 -7.13 7.89
N LEU A 383 7.69 -6.41 6.94
CA LEU A 383 8.12 -5.06 6.57
C LEU A 383 8.04 -4.11 7.77
N SER A 384 6.96 -4.15 8.53
CA SER A 384 6.79 -3.28 9.70
C SER A 384 7.85 -3.54 10.77
N GLU A 385 8.21 -4.80 11.00
CA GLU A 385 9.28 -5.22 11.92
C GLU A 385 10.67 -4.82 11.39
N THR A 386 10.95 -5.08 10.12
CA THR A 386 12.21 -4.73 9.46
C THR A 386 12.53 -3.24 9.57
N TYR A 387 11.50 -2.40 9.48
CA TYR A 387 11.65 -0.94 9.55
C TYR A 387 11.12 -0.33 10.86
N ALA A 388 11.02 -1.10 11.94
CA ALA A 388 10.42 -0.64 13.21
C ALA A 388 11.13 0.59 13.82
N MET A 389 12.42 0.77 13.54
CA MET A 389 13.21 1.91 14.00
C MET A 389 12.91 3.21 13.23
N HIS A 390 12.18 3.13 12.11
CA HIS A 390 11.77 4.30 11.34
C HIS A 390 10.40 4.80 11.82
N LYS A 391 10.29 6.12 12.02
CA LYS A 391 9.07 6.81 12.47
C LYS A 391 7.80 6.45 11.70
N HIS A 392 7.92 5.99 10.46
CA HIS A 392 6.80 5.61 9.59
C HIS A 392 6.91 4.17 9.04
N GLY A 393 7.68 3.30 9.71
CA GLY A 393 7.93 1.94 9.24
C GLY A 393 8.53 1.93 7.84
N TYR A 394 8.17 0.94 7.04
CA TYR A 394 8.69 0.77 5.67
C TYR A 394 8.29 1.91 4.72
N LEU A 395 7.23 2.68 5.05
CA LEU A 395 6.81 3.85 4.26
C LEU A 395 7.85 4.97 4.29
N SER A 396 8.81 4.95 5.23
CA SER A 396 9.90 5.94 5.25
C SER A 396 10.76 5.90 3.99
N ALA A 397 10.87 4.74 3.34
CA ALA A 397 11.58 4.60 2.06
C ALA A 397 11.00 5.54 1.00
N PHE A 398 9.68 5.79 1.00
CA PHE A 398 9.01 6.64 0.01
C PHE A 398 9.18 8.13 0.29
N SER A 399 9.88 8.47 1.38
CA SER A 399 10.28 9.83 1.71
C SER A 399 11.76 10.11 1.43
N ALA A 400 12.50 9.14 0.89
CA ALA A 400 13.91 9.26 0.57
C ALA A 400 14.17 10.39 -0.44
N GLN A 401 15.25 11.13 -0.21
CA GLN A 401 15.68 12.23 -1.08
C GLN A 401 16.90 11.86 -1.91
N LYS A 402 17.55 10.75 -1.58
CA LYS A 402 18.78 10.27 -2.20
C LYS A 402 18.65 8.81 -2.62
N THR A 403 19.29 8.48 -3.73
CA THR A 403 19.28 7.12 -4.29
C THR A 403 19.88 6.13 -3.31
N GLU A 404 20.94 6.53 -2.60
CA GLU A 404 21.63 5.70 -1.62
C GLU A 404 20.71 5.29 -0.47
N GLU A 405 19.79 6.17 -0.03
CA GLU A 405 18.83 5.86 1.03
C GLU A 405 17.87 4.73 0.61
N LEU A 406 17.41 4.74 -0.65
CA LEU A 406 16.54 3.71 -1.20
C LEU A 406 17.28 2.38 -1.39
N LEU A 407 18.53 2.44 -1.88
CA LEU A 407 19.35 1.24 -2.06
C LEU A 407 19.68 0.60 -0.71
N SER A 408 20.06 1.38 0.30
CA SER A 408 20.26 0.88 1.67
C SER A 408 18.97 0.32 2.26
N SER A 409 17.83 0.94 1.98
CA SER A 409 16.52 0.40 2.38
C SER A 409 16.27 -0.96 1.75
N LEU A 410 16.47 -1.12 0.44
CA LEU A 410 16.31 -2.41 -0.24
C LEU A 410 17.30 -3.45 0.27
N GLU A 411 18.56 -3.10 0.51
CA GLU A 411 19.55 -4.03 1.04
C GLU A 411 19.15 -4.52 2.44
N LEU A 412 18.71 -3.61 3.32
CA LEU A 412 18.18 -3.94 4.65
C LEU A 412 17.01 -4.94 4.56
N LEU A 413 16.09 -4.73 3.61
CA LEU A 413 14.99 -5.67 3.36
C LEU A 413 15.53 -7.06 3.02
N LEU A 414 16.44 -7.14 2.05
CA LEU A 414 16.97 -8.40 1.55
C LEU A 414 17.74 -9.16 2.63
N GLU A 415 18.56 -8.47 3.44
CA GLU A 415 19.29 -9.07 4.57
C GLU A 415 18.33 -9.65 5.62
N ASN A 416 17.25 -8.94 5.95
CA ASN A 416 16.28 -9.41 6.95
C ASN A 416 15.38 -10.54 6.44
N MET A 417 15.23 -10.71 5.12
CA MET A 417 14.45 -11.82 4.56
C MET A 417 15.05 -13.19 4.89
N GLU A 418 16.37 -13.31 4.99
CA GLU A 418 17.04 -14.58 5.32
C GLU A 418 16.85 -15.01 6.77
N ALA A 419 16.79 -14.04 7.69
CA ALA A 419 16.63 -14.27 9.13
C ALA A 419 15.17 -14.37 9.57
N SER A 420 14.24 -13.89 8.75
CA SER A 420 12.80 -13.84 9.05
C SER A 420 12.19 -15.23 9.15
N SER A 421 11.36 -15.53 10.15
CA SER A 421 10.58 -16.79 10.17
C SER A 421 9.53 -16.86 9.05
N VAL A 422 9.16 -15.72 8.46
CA VAL A 422 8.19 -15.63 7.35
C VAL A 422 8.82 -16.10 6.03
N PHE A 423 10.09 -15.76 5.79
CA PHE A 423 10.79 -16.00 4.52
C PHE A 423 12.03 -16.89 4.69
N GLY A 424 12.78 -16.74 5.77
CA GLY A 424 13.90 -17.56 6.19
C GLY A 424 13.49 -18.79 7.01
N GLY A 425 13.28 -19.94 6.35
CA GLY A 425 13.05 -21.18 7.09
C GLY A 425 13.20 -22.48 6.30
N LYS A 426 14.40 -23.05 6.25
CA LYS A 426 14.58 -24.52 6.13
C LYS A 426 13.67 -25.31 7.10
N PRO A 427 13.49 -24.91 8.37
CA PRO A 427 12.54 -25.57 9.28
C PRO A 427 11.08 -25.44 8.86
N GLN A 428 10.65 -24.32 8.25
CA GLN A 428 9.28 -24.16 7.76
C GLN A 428 8.96 -25.14 6.62
N ARG A 429 9.89 -25.32 5.66
CA ARG A 429 9.69 -26.27 4.55
C ARG A 429 9.66 -27.72 4.99
N GLN A 430 10.52 -28.11 5.94
CA GLN A 430 10.48 -29.46 6.53
C GLN A 430 9.18 -29.67 7.31
N ASN A 431 8.74 -28.68 8.09
CA ASN A 431 7.50 -28.76 8.85
C ASN A 431 6.27 -28.84 7.91
N VAL A 432 6.22 -28.04 6.84
CA VAL A 432 5.15 -28.09 5.84
C VAL A 432 5.12 -29.45 5.12
N ILE A 433 6.27 -30.01 4.74
CA ILE A 433 6.32 -31.35 4.13
C ILE A 433 5.82 -32.40 5.12
N SER A 434 6.29 -32.39 6.37
CA SER A 434 5.83 -33.34 7.38
C SER A 434 4.32 -33.24 7.62
N GLN A 435 3.76 -32.03 7.68
CA GLN A 435 2.31 -31.82 7.82
C GLN A 435 1.53 -32.31 6.60
N ILE A 436 2.05 -32.09 5.38
CA ILE A 436 1.42 -32.62 4.16
C ILE A 436 1.49 -34.15 4.14
N GLN A 437 2.60 -34.75 4.56
CA GLN A 437 2.76 -36.20 4.65
C GLN A 437 1.77 -36.81 5.66
N GLU A 438 1.64 -36.21 6.86
CA GLU A 438 0.64 -36.61 7.85
C GLU A 438 -0.79 -36.50 7.31
N TYR A 439 -1.12 -35.37 6.68
CA TYR A 439 -2.44 -35.15 6.06
C TYR A 439 -2.75 -36.19 4.97
N MET A 440 -1.78 -36.51 4.12
CA MET A 440 -1.93 -37.55 3.10
C MET A 440 -2.08 -38.94 3.72
N GLN A 441 -1.44 -39.20 4.86
CA GLN A 441 -1.50 -40.48 5.55
C GLN A 441 -2.85 -40.69 6.24
N GLU A 442 -3.36 -39.67 6.94
CA GLU A 442 -4.69 -39.72 7.60
C GLU A 442 -5.84 -39.89 6.60
N ARG A 443 -5.66 -39.41 5.36
CA ARG A 443 -6.68 -39.45 4.30
C ARG A 443 -6.32 -40.36 3.12
N CYS A 444 -5.44 -41.34 3.34
CA CYS A 444 -4.94 -42.20 2.26
C CYS A 444 -6.02 -43.06 1.57
N THR A 445 -7.17 -43.28 2.22
CA THR A 445 -8.34 -43.99 1.66
C THR A 445 -9.15 -43.12 0.69
N GLU A 446 -8.98 -41.80 0.73
CA GLU A 446 -9.69 -40.86 -0.14
C GLU A 446 -9.03 -40.75 -1.53
N LYS A 447 -9.78 -40.27 -2.52
CA LYS A 447 -9.24 -39.86 -3.82
C LYS A 447 -8.69 -38.44 -3.72
N LEU A 448 -7.51 -38.29 -3.12
CA LEU A 448 -6.79 -37.02 -3.06
C LEU A 448 -6.03 -36.74 -4.36
N SER A 449 -6.37 -35.63 -5.02
CA SER A 449 -5.56 -35.08 -6.11
C SER A 449 -4.50 -34.13 -5.57
N LEU A 450 -3.49 -33.85 -6.41
CA LEU A 450 -2.47 -32.86 -6.11
C LEU A 450 -3.08 -31.47 -5.86
N ASN A 451 -4.14 -31.11 -6.61
CA ASN A 451 -4.81 -29.82 -6.46
C ASN A 451 -5.56 -29.70 -5.13
N ASP A 452 -6.13 -30.79 -4.63
CA ASP A 452 -6.87 -30.80 -3.36
C ASP A 452 -5.91 -30.54 -2.19
N VAL A 453 -4.76 -31.21 -2.20
CA VAL A 453 -3.72 -31.03 -1.18
C VAL A 453 -3.09 -29.64 -1.30
N ALA A 454 -2.80 -29.18 -2.51
CA ALA A 454 -2.27 -27.83 -2.73
C ALA A 454 -3.22 -26.77 -2.15
N SER A 455 -4.52 -26.91 -2.41
CA SER A 455 -5.54 -25.99 -1.88
C SER A 455 -5.67 -26.04 -0.36
N ALA A 456 -5.59 -27.23 0.25
CA ALA A 456 -5.69 -27.39 1.71
C ALA A 456 -4.54 -26.72 2.47
N PHE A 457 -3.37 -26.59 1.85
CA PHE A 457 -2.18 -25.98 2.45
C PHE A 457 -1.88 -24.58 1.92
N GLY A 458 -2.75 -23.99 1.08
CA GLY A 458 -2.53 -22.68 0.48
C GLY A 458 -1.32 -22.62 -0.46
N LEU A 459 -0.99 -23.73 -1.12
CA LEU A 459 0.14 -23.87 -2.03
C LEU A 459 -0.33 -23.93 -3.48
N SER A 460 0.55 -23.59 -4.43
CA SER A 460 0.29 -23.83 -5.85
C SER A 460 0.53 -25.31 -6.21
N PRO A 461 -0.25 -25.90 -7.14
CA PRO A 461 -0.03 -27.27 -7.62
C PRO A 461 1.39 -27.52 -8.15
N ASN A 462 1.93 -26.57 -8.93
CA ASN A 462 3.29 -26.69 -9.46
C ASN A 462 4.34 -26.71 -8.34
N TYR A 463 4.16 -25.87 -7.32
CA TYR A 463 5.06 -25.87 -6.17
C TYR A 463 4.99 -27.18 -5.39
N LEU A 464 3.80 -27.70 -5.12
CA LEU A 464 3.64 -28.98 -4.42
C LEU A 464 4.29 -30.13 -5.19
N SER A 465 4.17 -30.14 -6.52
CA SER A 465 4.81 -31.15 -7.37
C SER A 465 6.35 -31.10 -7.29
N THR A 466 6.94 -29.91 -7.38
CA THR A 466 8.39 -29.74 -7.29
C THR A 466 8.92 -30.02 -5.89
N LEU A 467 8.18 -29.63 -4.86
CA LEU A 467 8.46 -29.91 -3.45
C LEU A 467 8.64 -31.42 -3.20
N PHE A 468 7.69 -32.26 -3.65
CA PHE A 468 7.77 -33.72 -3.49
C PHE A 468 8.95 -34.33 -4.24
N THR A 469 9.13 -33.92 -5.50
CA THR A 469 10.20 -34.48 -6.34
C THR A 469 11.58 -34.16 -5.75
N LYS A 470 11.75 -32.95 -5.21
CA LYS A 470 13.04 -32.46 -4.68
C LYS A 470 13.34 -32.96 -3.27
N ASN A 471 12.34 -33.09 -2.41
CA ASN A 471 12.54 -33.40 -1.00
C ASN A 471 12.27 -34.86 -0.66
N CYS A 472 11.33 -35.52 -1.35
CA CYS A 472 11.01 -36.93 -1.13
C CYS A 472 11.68 -37.85 -2.17
N GLY A 473 12.18 -37.30 -3.29
CA GLY A 473 12.76 -38.09 -4.38
C GLY A 473 11.72 -38.84 -5.24
N TYR A 474 10.44 -38.60 -4.99
CA TYR A 474 9.30 -39.21 -5.68
C TYR A 474 8.32 -38.14 -6.13
N SER A 475 7.58 -38.38 -7.20
CA SER A 475 6.43 -37.53 -7.54
C SER A 475 5.32 -37.68 -6.48
N PHE A 476 4.42 -36.68 -6.38
CA PHE A 476 3.27 -36.73 -5.47
C PHE A 476 2.45 -38.03 -5.64
N THR A 477 2.18 -38.43 -6.88
CA THR A 477 1.42 -39.65 -7.19
C THR A 477 2.14 -40.92 -6.76
N GLU A 478 3.47 -40.97 -6.92
CA GLU A 478 4.28 -42.09 -6.46
C GLU A 478 4.31 -42.19 -4.93
N TYR A 479 4.41 -41.05 -4.26
CA TYR A 479 4.36 -40.99 -2.80
C TYR A 479 3.00 -41.42 -2.25
N MET A 480 1.90 -40.93 -2.84
CA MET A 480 0.54 -41.35 -2.49
C MET A 480 0.35 -42.86 -2.70
N ASN A 481 0.83 -43.39 -3.82
CA ASN A 481 0.81 -44.83 -4.08
C ASN A 481 1.61 -45.60 -3.02
N HIS A 482 2.78 -45.12 -2.62
CA HIS A 482 3.59 -45.75 -1.59
C HIS A 482 2.84 -45.85 -0.25
N ILE A 483 2.20 -44.76 0.21
CA ILE A 483 1.37 -44.77 1.43
C ILE A 483 0.25 -45.81 1.31
N LYS A 484 -0.46 -45.83 0.17
CA LYS A 484 -1.54 -46.80 -0.07
C LYS A 484 -1.06 -48.24 -0.06
N ILE A 485 0.14 -48.53 -0.58
CA ILE A 485 0.71 -49.88 -0.54
C ILE A 485 1.09 -50.30 0.88
N GLU A 486 1.67 -49.39 1.68
CA GLU A 486 1.97 -49.68 3.09
C GLU A 486 0.71 -49.99 3.90
N GLU A 487 -0.39 -49.26 3.66
CA GLU A 487 -1.68 -49.56 4.30
C GLU A 487 -2.30 -50.86 3.75
N ALA A 488 -2.17 -51.12 2.44
CA ALA A 488 -2.60 -52.39 1.83
C ALA A 488 -1.89 -53.59 2.45
N LYS A 489 -0.60 -53.48 2.76
CA LYS A 489 0.18 -54.56 3.40
C LYS A 489 -0.40 -54.92 4.77
N LYS A 490 -0.86 -53.93 5.55
CA LYS A 490 -1.54 -54.17 6.84
C LYS A 490 -2.88 -54.85 6.64
N LEU A 491 -3.69 -54.39 5.67
CA LEU A 491 -5.01 -54.97 5.40
C LEU A 491 -4.92 -56.42 4.88
N LEU A 492 -3.90 -56.72 4.08
CA LEU A 492 -3.65 -58.07 3.55
C LEU A 492 -3.21 -59.07 4.63
N THR A 493 -2.61 -58.61 5.74
CA THR A 493 -2.16 -59.46 6.84
C THR A 493 -3.16 -59.57 7.98
N THR A 494 -4.04 -58.57 8.17
CA THR A 494 -4.98 -58.52 9.30
C THR A 494 -6.44 -58.88 8.93
N GLY A 495 -6.79 -58.89 7.64
CA GLY A 495 -8.19 -59.00 7.21
C GLY A 495 -8.51 -60.21 6.31
N ASN A 496 -9.80 -60.62 6.35
CA ASN A 496 -10.41 -61.55 5.38
C ASN A 496 -10.93 -60.84 4.10
N LEU A 497 -10.48 -59.61 3.85
CA LEU A 497 -10.95 -58.81 2.72
C LEU A 497 -10.39 -59.35 1.40
N ARG A 498 -11.22 -59.35 0.36
CA ARG A 498 -10.80 -59.70 -0.99
C ARG A 498 -9.97 -58.57 -1.58
N ILE A 499 -9.05 -58.92 -2.49
CA ILE A 499 -8.12 -57.96 -3.12
C ILE A 499 -8.84 -56.77 -3.78
N TYR A 500 -10.03 -56.97 -4.37
CA TYR A 500 -10.79 -55.87 -4.96
C TYR A 500 -11.38 -54.93 -3.89
N GLU A 501 -11.78 -55.45 -2.72
CA GLU A 501 -12.32 -54.68 -1.59
C GLU A 501 -11.22 -53.82 -0.97
N ILE A 502 -10.00 -54.37 -0.85
CA ILE A 502 -8.82 -53.63 -0.40
C ILE A 502 -8.52 -52.50 -1.39
N ALA A 503 -8.50 -52.79 -2.69
CA ALA A 503 -8.25 -51.78 -3.72
C ALA A 503 -9.29 -50.64 -3.70
N GLU A 504 -10.57 -50.97 -3.54
CA GLU A 504 -11.66 -50.00 -3.45
C GLU A 504 -11.57 -49.15 -2.17
N SER A 505 -11.30 -49.79 -1.02
CA SER A 505 -11.16 -49.10 0.28
C SER A 505 -9.98 -48.10 0.31
N LEU A 506 -8.94 -48.35 -0.49
CA LEU A 506 -7.78 -47.46 -0.64
C LEU A 506 -7.96 -46.45 -1.79
N GLY A 507 -9.15 -46.38 -2.40
CA GLY A 507 -9.48 -45.40 -3.42
C GLY A 507 -8.80 -45.61 -4.78
N PHE A 508 -8.33 -46.82 -5.10
CA PHE A 508 -7.85 -47.13 -6.45
C PHE A 508 -9.01 -47.22 -7.44
N GLU A 509 -8.79 -46.81 -8.70
CA GLU A 509 -9.83 -46.86 -9.74
C GLU A 509 -10.31 -48.28 -10.04
N ASN A 510 -9.40 -49.25 -9.96
CA ASN A 510 -9.71 -50.66 -10.15
C ASN A 510 -8.63 -51.56 -9.54
N ALA A 511 -9.01 -52.81 -9.25
CA ALA A 511 -8.13 -53.82 -8.67
C ALA A 511 -6.93 -54.20 -9.55
N PHE A 512 -7.04 -54.01 -10.88
CA PHE A 512 -5.95 -54.29 -11.82
C PHE A 512 -4.81 -53.28 -11.68
N TYR A 513 -5.13 -51.98 -11.64
CA TYR A 513 -4.16 -50.91 -11.41
C TYR A 513 -3.51 -51.06 -10.04
N PHE A 514 -4.30 -51.33 -8.99
CA PHE A 514 -3.78 -51.64 -7.66
C PHE A 514 -2.74 -52.78 -7.70
N SER A 515 -3.08 -53.91 -8.33
CA SER A 515 -2.18 -55.07 -8.40
C SER A 515 -0.87 -54.76 -9.13
N LYS A 516 -0.92 -53.91 -10.17
CA LYS A 516 0.27 -53.46 -10.90
C LYS A 516 1.15 -52.54 -10.04
N VAL A 517 0.55 -51.60 -9.31
CA VAL A 517 1.27 -50.70 -8.39
C VAL A 517 1.90 -51.49 -7.25
N PHE A 518 1.15 -52.41 -6.63
CA PHE A 518 1.65 -53.27 -5.56
C PHE A 518 2.82 -54.14 -6.02
N LYS A 519 2.70 -54.79 -7.19
CA LYS A 519 3.79 -55.61 -7.75
C LYS A 519 5.03 -54.79 -8.10
N LYS A 520 4.86 -53.54 -8.54
CA LYS A 520 5.98 -52.63 -8.79
C LYS A 520 6.70 -52.25 -7.50
N ALA A 521 5.97 -52.09 -6.39
CA ALA A 521 6.53 -51.71 -5.09
C ALA A 521 7.21 -52.89 -4.37
N GLU A 522 6.54 -54.04 -4.28
CA GLU A 522 6.97 -55.18 -3.46
C GLU A 522 7.62 -56.33 -4.27
N GLY A 523 7.62 -56.24 -5.60
CA GLY A 523 8.13 -57.29 -6.50
C GLY A 523 7.21 -58.51 -6.66
N VAL A 524 6.18 -58.65 -5.82
CA VAL A 524 5.20 -59.75 -5.84
C VAL A 524 3.78 -59.22 -5.94
N SER A 525 2.85 -60.04 -6.43
CA SER A 525 1.43 -59.66 -6.47
C SER A 525 0.81 -59.62 -5.05
N PRO A 526 -0.27 -58.85 -4.84
CA PRO A 526 -0.98 -58.82 -3.55
C PRO A 526 -1.38 -60.21 -3.04
N ARG A 527 -1.78 -61.11 -3.96
CA ARG A 527 -2.18 -62.49 -3.64
C ARG A 527 -1.01 -63.35 -3.20
N GLU A 528 0.14 -63.21 -3.85
CA GLU A 528 1.38 -63.89 -3.45
C GLU A 528 1.88 -63.35 -2.10
N TYR A 529 1.76 -62.05 -1.86
CA TYR A 529 2.10 -61.43 -0.59
C TYR A 529 1.25 -61.96 0.56
N GLN A 530 -0.07 -62.04 0.36
CA GLN A 530 -1.01 -62.63 1.33
C GLN A 530 -0.66 -64.09 1.64
N ASN A 531 -0.39 -64.91 0.61
CA ASN A 531 -0.05 -66.32 0.79
C ASN A 531 1.29 -66.53 1.51
N ARG A 532 2.32 -65.72 1.23
CA ARG A 532 3.65 -65.85 1.86
C ARG A 532 3.64 -65.58 3.37
N LYS A 533 2.86 -64.59 3.83
CA LYS A 533 2.77 -64.26 5.25
C LYS A 533 1.90 -65.25 6.05
N PHE A 534 0.92 -65.88 5.41
CA PHE A 534 0.15 -66.97 6.01
C PHE A 534 0.99 -68.24 6.23
N THR A 535 2.02 -68.50 5.41
CA THR A 535 2.93 -69.63 5.59
C THR A 535 4.03 -69.39 6.65
N ASP A 536 4.41 -68.14 6.91
CA ASP A 536 5.41 -67.77 7.94
C ASP A 536 4.81 -67.57 9.35
N GLY A 537 3.48 -67.61 9.50
CA GLY A 537 2.76 -67.37 10.76
C GLY A 537 2.17 -68.62 11.43
N THR A 538 2.50 -69.82 10.92
CA THR A 538 1.98 -71.11 11.39
C THR A 538 3.06 -72.06 11.92
N ASP A 539 4.13 -71.53 12.51
CA ASP A 539 5.08 -72.31 13.33
C ASP A 539 5.02 -71.89 14.80
#